data_AF-A0A250F4H0-F1
#
_entry.id   AF-A0A250F4H0-F1
#
_cell.length_a   1.000
_cell.length_b   1.000
_cell.length_c   1.000
_cell.angle_alpha   90.00
_cell.angle_beta   90.00
_cell.angle_gamma   90.00
#
_symmetry.space_group_name_H-M   'P 1'
#
loop_
_entity.id
_entity.type
_entity.pdbx_description
1 polymer ?
#
loop_
_entity_poly.entity_id
_entity_poly.type
_entity_poly.pdbx_seq_one_letter_code
_entity_poly.pdbx_strand_id
1 'polypeptide(L)'
;MKIKLFQLQKNKRFNYTPRYYEGKEQGNAFEMGSRIRRDRETITNHFTEEWRAIRNESRNKKNAGVNKTFWIILAILILITLYFLDFDLSIFKRN
;
A
#
# COMPACT_ATOMS: atom_id res chain seq x y z
N MET A 1 9.38 15.81 -7.79
CA MET A 1 10.12 14.94 -6.86
C MET A 1 9.86 15.46 -5.43
N LYS A 2 9.22 14.68 -4.53
CA LYS A 2 8.87 15.16 -3.18
C LYS A 2 10.07 15.04 -2.23
N ILE A 3 10.64 16.17 -1.84
CA ILE A 3 11.74 16.22 -0.86
C ILE A 3 11.11 16.11 0.55
N LYS A 4 11.59 15.17 1.36
CA LYS A 4 11.11 14.95 2.73
C LYS A 4 12.21 15.35 3.73
N LEU A 5 12.19 16.61 4.20
CA LEU A 5 13.23 17.13 5.11
C LEU A 5 13.10 16.65 6.57
N PHE A 6 11.91 16.24 7.02
CA PHE A 6 11.68 15.87 8.43
C PHE A 6 10.88 14.58 8.55
N GLN A 7 11.49 13.44 8.23
CA GLN A 7 10.84 12.16 8.50
C GLN A 7 11.04 11.77 9.96
N LEU A 8 9.93 11.53 10.66
CA LEU A 8 9.96 10.95 11.99
C LEU A 8 10.57 9.54 11.91
N GLN A 9 11.48 9.27 12.84
CA GLN A 9 11.98 7.92 13.07
C GLN A 9 10.80 7.01 13.42
N LYS A 10 10.76 5.82 12.82
CA LYS A 10 9.75 4.81 13.15
C LYS A 10 10.10 4.14 14.47
N ASN A 11 9.09 3.74 15.23
CA ASN A 11 9.31 2.99 16.47
C ASN A 11 10.10 1.71 16.18
N LYS A 12 11.17 1.48 16.97
CA LYS A 12 11.93 0.22 16.94
C LYS A 12 11.02 -0.90 17.45
N ARG A 13 10.90 -1.99 16.69
CA ARG A 13 10.16 -3.18 17.09
C ARG A 13 11.12 -4.15 17.78
N PHE A 14 10.66 -4.75 18.88
CA PHE A 14 11.40 -5.79 19.56
C PHE A 14 11.12 -7.14 18.90
N ASN A 15 12.15 -7.85 18.48
CA ASN A 15 12.04 -9.21 17.93
C ASN A 15 12.33 -10.21 19.05
N TYR A 16 11.34 -11.02 19.43
CA TYR A 16 11.52 -12.08 20.41
C TYR A 16 11.77 -13.43 19.72
N THR A 17 12.67 -14.24 20.28
CA THR A 17 12.82 -15.67 19.94
C THR A 17 12.18 -16.48 21.06
N PRO A 18 11.13 -17.28 20.79
CA PRO A 18 10.64 -18.22 21.79
C PRO A 18 11.74 -19.19 22.21
N ARG A 19 11.78 -19.56 23.50
CA ARG A 19 12.81 -20.43 24.09
C ARG A 19 12.99 -21.77 23.35
N TYR A 20 11.89 -22.32 22.83
CA TYR A 20 11.85 -23.62 22.14
C TYR A 20 11.65 -23.50 20.63
N TYR A 21 11.84 -22.30 20.05
CA TYR A 21 11.71 -22.11 18.62
C TYR A 21 13.04 -22.41 17.92
N GLU A 22 13.10 -23.54 17.24
CA GLU A 22 14.31 -24.02 16.54
C GLU A 22 14.52 -23.33 15.18
N GLY A 23 13.51 -22.64 14.66
CA GLY A 23 13.54 -22.06 13.30
C GLY A 23 14.40 -20.80 13.13
N LYS A 24 15.21 -20.37 14.11
CA LYS A 24 16.19 -19.28 13.94
C LYS A 24 17.59 -19.79 13.56
N GLU A 25 17.88 -21.05 13.84
CA GLU A 25 19.19 -21.65 13.61
C GLU A 25 19.33 -22.20 12.17
N GLN A 26 18.24 -22.23 11.39
CA GLN A 26 18.20 -22.60 9.99
C GLN A 26 18.73 -21.48 9.08
N GLY A 27 19.93 -20.98 9.38
CA GLY A 27 20.71 -20.08 8.53
C GLY A 27 21.85 -20.82 7.84
N ASN A 28 22.42 -20.20 6.79
CA ASN A 28 23.55 -20.78 6.07
C ASN A 28 24.77 -20.96 7.00
N ALA A 29 25.31 -22.17 7.13
CA ALA A 29 26.43 -22.51 8.02
C ALA A 29 27.72 -21.74 7.72
N PHE A 30 27.82 -21.15 6.52
CA PHE A 30 28.98 -20.40 6.04
C PHE A 30 28.84 -18.88 6.18
N GLU A 31 27.77 -18.39 6.79
CA GLU A 31 27.52 -16.95 6.90
C GLU A 31 28.39 -16.32 8.02
N MET A 32 29.53 -15.72 7.62
CA MET A 32 30.47 -15.05 8.53
C MET A 32 29.97 -13.65 8.98
N GLY A 33 28.76 -13.60 9.55
CA GLY A 33 28.16 -12.38 10.10
C GLY A 33 28.22 -12.31 11.63
N SER A 34 28.23 -11.09 12.18
CA SER A 34 28.15 -10.88 13.63
C SER A 34 26.82 -11.43 14.20
N ARG A 35 26.85 -12.01 15.41
CA ARG A 35 25.64 -12.55 16.08
C ARG A 35 24.55 -11.47 16.20
N ILE A 36 24.96 -10.25 16.56
CA ILE A 36 24.08 -9.08 16.70
C ILE A 36 23.37 -8.72 15.38
N ARG A 37 24.03 -8.90 14.22
CA ARG A 37 23.42 -8.62 12.92
C ARG A 37 22.41 -9.71 12.54
N ARG A 38 22.77 -10.98 12.76
CA ARG A 38 21.86 -12.12 12.54
C ARG A 38 20.55 -11.98 13.31
N ASP A 39 20.62 -11.60 14.59
CA ASP A 39 19.42 -11.43 15.43
C ASP A 39 18.54 -10.23 15.01
N ARG A 40 19.10 -9.25 14.28
CA ARG A 40 18.34 -8.09 13.75
C ARG A 40 17.69 -8.39 12.41
N GLU A 41 18.36 -9.16 11.56
CA GLU A 41 17.96 -9.42 10.18
C GLU A 41 17.13 -10.71 10.02
N THR A 42 17.16 -11.62 11.00
CA THR A 42 16.31 -12.80 10.99
C THR A 42 14.85 -12.43 11.10
N ILE A 43 14.13 -12.63 10.00
CA ILE A 43 12.67 -12.56 9.93
C ILE A 43 12.13 -13.67 10.83
N THR A 44 11.69 -13.30 12.03
CA THR A 44 10.90 -14.19 12.89
C THR A 44 9.69 -14.70 12.11
N ASN A 45 9.34 -15.99 12.22
CA ASN A 45 8.09 -16.59 11.73
C ASN A 45 6.87 -15.93 12.40
N HIS A 46 6.62 -14.68 12.05
CA HIS A 46 5.52 -13.88 12.53
C HIS A 46 4.54 -13.81 11.39
N PHE A 47 3.37 -14.42 11.57
CA PHE A 47 2.23 -14.27 10.66
C PHE A 47 2.01 -12.80 10.26
N THR A 48 2.31 -11.87 11.16
CA THR A 48 2.25 -10.42 10.93
C THR A 48 3.01 -9.95 9.70
N GLU A 49 4.20 -10.51 9.41
CA GLU A 49 5.00 -10.15 8.23
C GLU A 49 4.43 -10.80 6.96
N GLU A 50 3.90 -12.02 7.05
CA GLU A 50 3.16 -12.67 5.96
C GLU A 50 1.90 -11.87 5.59
N TRP A 51 1.09 -11.48 6.57
CA TRP A 51 -0.05 -10.56 6.38
C TRP A 51 0.39 -9.20 5.82
N ARG A 52 1.62 -8.77 6.10
CA ARG A 52 2.17 -7.51 5.58
C ARG A 52 2.58 -7.66 4.11
N ALA A 53 3.19 -8.79 3.76
CA ALA A 53 3.55 -9.15 2.40
C ALA A 53 2.29 -9.29 1.54
N ILE A 54 1.31 -10.09 1.98
CA ILE A 54 0.02 -10.25 1.32
C ILE A 54 -0.67 -8.90 1.13
N ARG A 55 -0.73 -8.05 2.16
CA ARG A 55 -1.30 -6.68 2.02
C ARG A 55 -0.52 -5.79 1.08
N ASN A 56 0.80 -5.96 0.98
CA ASN A 56 1.61 -5.14 0.09
C ASN A 56 1.47 -5.60 -1.36
N GLU A 57 1.31 -6.90 -1.57
CA GLU A 57 1.05 -7.52 -2.88
C GLU A 57 -0.39 -7.26 -3.36
N SER A 58 -1.37 -7.34 -2.46
CA SER A 58 -2.78 -7.04 -2.75
C SER A 58 -3.03 -5.57 -3.08
N ARG A 59 -2.07 -4.68 -2.79
CA ARG A 59 -2.16 -3.27 -3.16
C ARG A 59 -1.96 -3.13 -4.67
N ASN A 60 -3.08 -3.10 -5.38
CA ASN A 60 -3.16 -2.72 -6.79
C ASN A 60 -2.84 -1.22 -7.01
N LYS A 61 -1.62 -0.79 -6.72
CA LYS A 61 -1.12 0.55 -7.05
C LYS A 61 -0.93 0.77 -8.56
N LYS A 62 -0.94 -0.32 -9.35
CA LYS A 62 -0.80 -0.27 -10.81
C LYS A 62 -2.02 0.33 -11.53
N ASN A 63 -3.19 0.36 -10.88
CA ASN A 63 -4.41 0.94 -11.45
C ASN A 63 -4.72 2.35 -10.93
N ALA A 64 -3.71 3.11 -10.48
CA ALA A 64 -3.84 4.53 -10.17
C ALA A 64 -3.95 5.41 -11.44
N GLY A 65 -4.53 4.86 -12.51
CA GLY A 65 -4.84 5.55 -13.74
C GLY A 65 -6.28 6.04 -13.74
N VAL A 66 -6.56 7.04 -14.55
CA VAL A 66 -7.91 7.57 -14.71
C VAL A 66 -8.77 6.55 -15.46
N ASN A 67 -9.78 5.99 -14.81
CA ASN A 67 -10.66 4.99 -15.42
C ASN A 67 -11.62 5.66 -16.42
N LYS A 68 -11.43 5.40 -17.73
CA LYS A 68 -12.28 5.97 -18.79
C LYS A 68 -13.75 5.58 -18.64
N THR A 69 -14.04 4.35 -18.19
CA THR A 69 -15.40 3.86 -17.97
C THR A 69 -16.13 4.68 -16.90
N PHE A 70 -15.43 5.08 -15.84
CA PHE A 70 -16.01 5.93 -14.79
C PHE A 70 -16.50 7.27 -15.36
N TRP A 71 -15.68 7.93 -16.18
CA TRP A 71 -16.06 9.20 -16.81
C TRP A 71 -17.22 9.06 -17.79
N ILE A 72 -17.27 7.96 -18.55
CA ILE A 72 -18.39 7.67 -19.45
C ILE A 72 -19.69 7.51 -18.65
N ILE A 73 -19.67 6.71 -17.58
CA ILE A 73 -20.83 6.51 -16.71
C ILE A 73 -21.26 7.84 -16.08
N LEU A 74 -20.33 8.64 -15.58
CA LEU A 74 -20.61 9.95 -14.99
C LEU A 74 -21.26 10.90 -15.99
N ALA A 75 -20.77 10.96 -17.23
CA ALA A 75 -21.33 11.81 -18.28
C ALA A 75 -22.77 11.39 -18.65
N ILE A 76 -23.03 10.08 -18.76
CA ILE A 76 -24.39 9.54 -19.02
C ILE A 76 -25.35 9.91 -17.88
N LEU A 77 -24.90 9.75 -16.63
CA LEU A 77 -25.72 10.08 -15.46
C LEU A 77 -26.09 11.57 -15.41
N ILE A 78 -25.13 12.44 -15.74
CA ILE A 78 -25.37 13.89 -15.85
C ILE A 78 -26.38 14.17 -16.95
N LEU A 79 -26.23 13.58 -18.15
CA LEU A 79 -27.19 13.76 -19.25
C LEU A 79 -28.61 13.33 -18.88
N ILE A 80 -28.77 12.17 -18.23
CA ILE A 80 -30.07 11.69 -17.74
C ILE A 80 -30.67 12.68 -16.75
N THR A 81 -29.86 13.17 -15.81
CA THR A 81 -30.30 14.14 -14.79
C THR A 81 -30.75 15.45 -15.43
N LEU A 82 -30.00 15.96 -16.41
CA LEU A 82 -30.35 17.16 -17.16
C LEU A 82 -31.65 16.99 -17.95
N TYR A 83 -31.88 15.82 -18.53
CA TYR A 83 -33.12 15.52 -19.27
C TYR A 83 -34.34 15.47 -18.35
N PHE A 84 -34.25 14.78 -17.20
CA PHE A 84 -35.39 14.68 -16.26
C PHE A 84 -35.78 16.02 -15.64
N LEU A 85 -34.80 16.93 -15.47
CA LEU A 85 -35.02 18.25 -14.88
C LEU A 85 -35.35 19.33 -15.91
N ASP A 86 -35.42 18.98 -17.20
CA ASP A 86 -35.57 19.92 -18.32
C ASP A 86 -34.61 21.11 -18.21
N PHE A 87 -33.35 20.80 -17.86
CA PHE A 87 -32.37 21.81 -17.46
C PHE A 87 -31.84 22.60 -18.68
N ASP A 88 -32.06 23.91 -18.68
CA ASP A 88 -31.60 24.78 -19.76
C ASP A 88 -30.09 25.07 -19.68
N LEU A 89 -29.33 24.58 -20.67
CA LEU A 89 -27.88 24.79 -20.81
C LEU A 89 -27.52 26.20 -21.31
N SER A 90 -28.49 26.99 -21.76
CA SER A 90 -28.28 28.37 -22.23
C SER A 90 -27.74 29.28 -21.14
N ILE A 91 -27.97 28.96 -19.87
CA ILE A 91 -27.44 29.67 -18.69
C ILE A 91 -25.91 29.80 -18.68
N PHE A 92 -25.20 28.90 -19.37
CA PHE A 92 -23.74 28.92 -19.47
C PHE A 92 -23.22 29.70 -20.68
N LYS A 93 -24.09 30.13 -21.60
CA LYS A 93 -23.69 31.08 -22.65
C LYS A 93 -23.66 32.48 -22.07
N ARG A 94 -22.45 32.95 -21.79
CA ARG A 94 -22.20 34.36 -21.53
C ARG A 94 -21.99 35.08 -22.87
N ASN A 95 -22.74 36.16 -23.09
CA ASN A 95 -22.51 37.12 -24.17
C ASN A 95 -21.15 37.81 -24.02
#